data_AF-A0A7S3HDV4-F1
#
_entry.id   AF-A0A7S3HDV4-F1
#
_cell.length_a   1.000
_cell.length_b   1.000
_cell.length_c   1.000
_cell.angle_alpha   90.00
_cell.angle_beta   90.00
_cell.angle_gamma   90.00
#
_symmetry.space_group_name_H-M   'P 1'
#
loop_
_entity.id
_entity.type
_entity.pdbx_description
1 polymer ?
#
loop_
_entity_poly.entity_id
_entity_poly.type
_entity_poly.pdbx_seq_one_letter_code
_entity_poly.pdbx_strand_id
1 'polypeptide(L)'
;LGLGLTSATFCGQCHLGIVSQGGAGGPEMKQALEQHLPGAGTDWSGPNPVTSPLIIGCADAMKAQCAKGIVDWYRTSKGINIPSSEVYFFDDHDGNTNGFGAMGFNARQISCGSRDGPYGFCGGQP
;
A
#
# COMPACT_ATOMS: atom_id res chain seq x y z
N LEU A 1 -0.11 -7.13 -9.65
CA LEU A 1 0.55 -6.61 -8.42
C LEU A 1 0.82 -7.79 -7.49
N GLY A 2 2.01 -7.88 -6.87
CA GLY A 2 2.29 -8.81 -5.76
C GLY A 2 2.91 -10.18 -6.12
N LEU A 3 2.70 -10.72 -7.32
CA LEU A 3 3.17 -12.06 -7.73
C LEU A 3 4.69 -12.28 -7.62
N GLY A 4 5.48 -11.21 -7.67
CA GLY A 4 6.94 -11.25 -7.57
C GLY A 4 7.51 -11.02 -6.16
N LEU A 5 6.69 -10.64 -5.16
CA LEU A 5 7.12 -10.40 -3.78
C LEU A 5 7.28 -11.72 -3.00
N THR A 6 7.88 -12.71 -3.64
CA THR A 6 8.11 -14.07 -3.12
C THR A 6 9.20 -14.07 -2.04
N SER A 7 9.38 -15.21 -1.38
CA SER A 7 10.37 -15.45 -0.32
C SER A 7 11.82 -15.10 -0.70
N ALA A 8 12.14 -14.98 -1.98
CA ALA A 8 13.47 -14.60 -2.48
C ALA A 8 13.69 -13.08 -2.58
N THR A 9 12.68 -12.26 -2.27
CA THR A 9 12.80 -10.79 -2.25
C THR A 9 12.99 -10.26 -0.84
N PHE A 10 13.39 -8.99 -0.72
CA PHE A 10 13.46 -8.31 0.59
C PHE A 10 12.12 -8.33 1.33
N CYS A 11 11.00 -8.49 0.61
CA CYS A 11 9.65 -8.52 1.17
C CYS A 11 9.09 -9.94 1.37
N GLY A 12 9.94 -10.96 1.28
CA GLY A 12 9.53 -12.36 1.44
C GLY A 12 8.91 -12.70 2.81
N GLN A 13 9.04 -11.82 3.79
CA GLN A 13 8.47 -11.91 5.14
C GLN A 13 7.61 -10.69 5.50
N CYS A 14 7.26 -9.85 4.51
CA CYS A 14 6.46 -8.66 4.74
C CYS A 14 5.00 -8.97 5.08
N HIS A 15 4.39 -8.02 5.76
CA HIS A 15 2.95 -7.86 5.79
C HIS A 15 2.51 -6.94 4.65
N LEU A 16 1.74 -7.47 3.71
CA LEU A 16 1.31 -6.75 2.51
C LEU A 16 -0.04 -6.05 2.72
N GLY A 17 -0.27 -4.96 1.98
CA GLY A 17 -1.50 -4.17 2.06
C GLY A 17 -1.68 -3.25 0.85
N ILE A 18 -2.81 -2.52 0.83
CA ILE A 18 -3.17 -1.57 -0.22
C ILE A 18 -3.62 -0.25 0.40
N VAL A 19 -3.23 0.86 -0.23
CA VAL A 19 -3.81 2.18 0.01
C VAL A 19 -4.27 2.78 -1.31
N SER A 20 -5.57 2.83 -1.52
CA SER A 20 -6.20 3.34 -2.74
C SER A 20 -7.04 4.57 -2.47
N GLN A 21 -6.94 5.58 -3.34
CA GLN A 21 -7.85 6.72 -3.36
C GLN A 21 -9.24 6.31 -3.87
N GLY A 22 -9.30 5.52 -4.94
CA GLY A 22 -10.54 4.93 -5.44
C GLY A 22 -10.93 3.63 -4.73
N GLY A 23 -11.94 2.94 -5.28
CA GLY A 23 -12.45 1.65 -4.79
C GLY A 23 -11.62 0.42 -5.18
N ALA A 24 -10.31 0.60 -5.43
CA ALA A 24 -9.38 -0.47 -5.81
C ALA A 24 -9.84 -1.35 -7.00
N GLY A 25 -10.50 -0.74 -8.00
CA GLY A 25 -10.94 -1.43 -9.22
C GLY A 25 -12.26 -2.21 -9.11
N GLY A 26 -13.05 -2.00 -8.05
CA GLY A 26 -14.38 -2.61 -7.90
C GLY A 26 -14.32 -4.08 -7.44
N PRO A 27 -15.48 -4.76 -7.28
CA PRO A 27 -15.56 -6.06 -6.62
C PRO A 27 -14.65 -7.15 -7.22
N GLU A 28 -14.58 -7.25 -8.55
CA GLU A 28 -13.78 -8.28 -9.23
C GLU A 28 -12.27 -8.06 -9.01
N MET A 29 -11.80 -6.82 -9.14
CA MET A 29 -10.40 -6.48 -8.89
C MET A 29 -10.05 -6.66 -7.42
N LYS A 30 -10.94 -6.29 -6.49
CA LYS A 30 -10.73 -6.53 -5.06
C LYS A 30 -10.54 -8.01 -4.76
N GLN A 31 -11.38 -8.88 -5.33
CA GLN A 31 -11.23 -10.33 -5.18
C GLN A 31 -9.88 -10.83 -5.75
N ALA A 32 -9.46 -10.30 -6.90
CA ALA A 32 -8.14 -10.63 -7.45
C ALA A 32 -7.00 -10.15 -6.52
N LEU A 33 -7.09 -8.93 -5.99
CA LEU A 33 -6.08 -8.37 -5.08
C LEU A 33 -5.97 -9.16 -3.77
N GLU A 34 -7.09 -9.60 -3.22
CA GLU A 34 -7.13 -10.46 -2.01
C GLU A 34 -6.36 -11.78 -2.23
N GLN A 35 -6.45 -12.38 -3.43
CA GLN A 35 -5.71 -13.59 -3.76
C GLN A 35 -4.19 -13.35 -3.91
N HIS A 36 -3.80 -12.13 -4.27
CA HIS A 36 -2.42 -11.75 -4.57
C HIS A 36 -1.69 -11.09 -3.39
N LEU A 37 -2.38 -10.89 -2.26
CA LEU A 37 -1.85 -10.27 -1.04
C LEU A 37 -2.01 -11.22 0.14
N PRO A 38 -1.22 -12.30 0.18
CA PRO A 38 -1.31 -13.27 1.27
C PRO A 38 -1.10 -12.58 2.63
N GLY A 39 -1.95 -12.93 3.59
CA GLY A 39 -1.89 -12.39 4.96
C GLY A 39 -2.56 -11.02 5.15
N ALA A 40 -3.01 -10.34 4.10
CA ALA A 40 -3.78 -9.09 4.21
C ALA A 40 -5.25 -9.33 4.62
N GLY A 41 -5.77 -10.53 4.38
CA GLY A 41 -7.19 -10.87 4.60
C GLY A 41 -8.10 -10.37 3.48
N THR A 42 -9.41 -10.40 3.72
CA THR A 42 -10.45 -9.99 2.76
C THR A 42 -11.27 -8.79 3.24
N ASP A 43 -10.97 -8.29 4.46
CA ASP A 43 -11.67 -7.14 5.02
C ASP A 43 -11.09 -5.86 4.43
N TRP A 44 -11.97 -4.96 4.01
CA TRP A 44 -11.61 -3.64 3.50
C TRP A 44 -12.06 -2.56 4.46
N SER A 45 -11.21 -1.56 4.69
CA SER A 45 -11.57 -0.40 5.51
C SER A 45 -11.39 0.92 4.78
N GLY A 46 -12.02 1.96 5.33
CA GLY A 46 -11.77 3.34 4.93
C GLY A 46 -10.50 3.91 5.59
N PRO A 47 -10.18 5.19 5.34
CA PRO A 47 -9.02 5.85 5.94
C PRO A 47 -9.20 6.15 7.44
N ASN A 48 -10.44 6.15 7.95
CA ASN A 48 -10.74 6.39 9.35
C ASN A 48 -12.09 5.76 9.75
N PRO A 49 -12.12 4.77 10.67
CA PRO A 49 -10.96 4.09 11.25
C PRO A 49 -10.32 3.12 10.26
N VAL A 50 -9.01 2.90 10.42
CA VAL A 50 -8.30 1.80 9.74
C VAL A 50 -8.46 0.52 10.54
N THR A 51 -9.05 -0.50 9.93
CA THR A 51 -9.33 -1.80 10.59
C THR A 51 -8.82 -3.00 9.81
N SER A 52 -8.19 -2.78 8.66
CA SER A 52 -7.50 -3.83 7.89
C SER A 52 -6.33 -3.24 7.09
N PRO A 53 -5.46 -4.08 6.51
CA PRO A 53 -4.40 -3.65 5.59
C PRO A 53 -4.90 -3.22 4.20
N LEU A 54 -6.18 -3.37 3.90
CA LEU A 54 -6.76 -3.10 2.59
C LEU A 54 -7.62 -1.82 2.66
N ILE A 55 -7.02 -0.69 2.28
CA ILE A 55 -7.64 0.63 2.40
C ILE A 55 -8.13 1.17 1.06
N ILE A 56 -9.37 1.64 1.04
CA ILE A 56 -9.96 2.41 -0.06
C ILE A 56 -10.39 3.80 0.41
N GLY A 57 -10.60 4.73 -0.52
CA GLY A 57 -11.06 6.08 -0.20
C GLY A 57 -10.00 6.97 0.46
N CYS A 58 -8.73 6.57 0.43
CA CYS A 58 -7.64 7.35 1.02
C CYS A 58 -7.12 8.38 0.02
N ALA A 59 -7.45 9.66 0.25
CA ALA A 59 -6.97 10.75 -0.60
C ALA A 59 -5.43 10.74 -0.73
N ASP A 60 -4.93 11.20 -1.88
CA ASP A 60 -3.51 11.19 -2.24
C ASP A 60 -2.60 11.81 -1.16
N ALA A 61 -2.96 13.02 -0.70
CA ALA A 61 -2.24 13.70 0.38
C ALA A 61 -2.33 12.99 1.75
N MET A 62 -3.22 12.01 1.91
CA MET A 62 -3.45 11.25 3.13
C MET A 62 -2.81 9.86 3.13
N LYS A 63 -2.18 9.44 2.03
CA LYS A 63 -1.68 8.06 1.89
C LYS A 63 -0.67 7.68 2.98
N ALA A 64 0.17 8.61 3.40
CA ALA A 64 1.10 8.39 4.51
C ALA A 64 0.36 8.09 5.82
N GLN A 65 -0.70 8.84 6.13
CA GLN A 65 -1.54 8.63 7.32
C GLN A 65 -2.30 7.30 7.25
N CYS A 66 -2.81 6.91 6.08
CA CYS A 66 -3.45 5.61 5.89
C CYS A 66 -2.47 4.46 6.11
N ALA A 67 -1.26 4.56 5.54
CA ALA A 67 -0.20 3.56 5.77
C ALA A 67 0.18 3.48 7.26
N LYS A 68 0.29 4.62 7.95
CA LYS A 68 0.49 4.65 9.40
C LYS A 68 -0.65 3.95 10.16
N GLY A 69 -1.90 4.15 9.73
CA GLY A 69 -3.06 3.47 10.29
C GLY A 69 -2.97 1.95 10.20
N ILE A 70 -2.45 1.42 9.08
CA ILE A 70 -2.21 -0.02 8.91
C ILE A 70 -1.15 -0.52 9.91
N VAL A 71 -0.04 0.22 10.05
CA VAL A 71 1.02 -0.11 11.02
C VAL A 71 0.48 -0.11 12.45
N ASP A 72 -0.31 0.91 12.82
CA ASP A 72 -0.96 0.99 14.12
C ASP A 72 -1.96 -0.15 14.34
N TRP A 73 -2.69 -0.55 13.30
CA TRP A 73 -3.59 -1.71 13.36
C TRP A 73 -2.83 -3.01 13.62
N TYR A 74 -1.72 -3.27 12.93
CA TYR A 74 -0.88 -4.45 13.20
C TYR A 74 -0.37 -4.45 14.65
N ARG A 75 0.11 -3.30 15.12
CA ARG A 75 0.58 -3.15 16.50
C ARG A 75 -0.51 -3.42 17.53
N THR A 76 -1.68 -2.81 17.37
CA THR A 76 -2.74 -2.83 18.38
C THR A 76 -3.63 -4.06 18.31
N SER A 77 -3.92 -4.56 17.11
CA SER A 77 -4.87 -5.65 16.89
C SER A 77 -4.19 -7.02 16.73
N LYS A 78 -2.91 -7.05 16.34
CA LYS A 78 -2.15 -8.29 16.12
C LYS A 78 -0.93 -8.42 17.03
N GLY A 79 -0.55 -7.38 17.77
CA GLY A 79 0.66 -7.37 18.59
C GLY A 79 1.97 -7.38 17.79
N ILE A 80 1.90 -7.03 16.50
CA ILE A 80 3.04 -7.06 15.58
C ILE A 80 3.63 -5.66 15.51
N ASN A 81 4.86 -5.50 15.96
CA ASN A 81 5.58 -4.23 15.91
C ASN A 81 6.40 -4.13 14.62
N ILE A 82 6.00 -3.24 13.72
CA ILE A 82 6.71 -2.94 12.47
C ILE A 82 7.46 -1.62 12.67
N PRO A 83 8.81 -1.60 12.72
CA PRO A 83 9.58 -0.37 12.81
C PRO A 83 9.30 0.55 11.63
N SER A 84 9.28 1.87 11.83
CA SER A 84 9.08 2.82 10.73
C SER A 84 10.05 2.60 9.56
N SER A 85 11.30 2.29 9.85
CA SER A 85 12.34 2.00 8.86
C SER A 85 12.11 0.71 8.07
N GLU A 86 11.13 -0.11 8.46
CA GLU A 86 10.74 -1.35 7.76
C GLU A 86 9.36 -1.21 7.08
N VAL A 87 8.84 0.02 6.99
CA VAL A 87 7.62 0.32 6.22
C VAL A 87 8.04 0.79 4.84
N TYR A 88 7.58 0.08 3.80
CA TYR A 88 7.86 0.40 2.41
C TYR A 88 6.56 0.69 1.66
N PHE A 89 6.53 1.78 0.89
CA PHE A 89 5.37 2.18 0.09
C PHE A 89 5.77 2.48 -1.35
N PHE A 90 4.97 2.01 -2.30
CA PHE A 90 5.22 2.13 -3.73
C PHE A 90 3.96 2.63 -4.43
N ASP A 91 4.10 3.67 -5.24
CA ASP A 91 3.01 4.30 -5.99
C ASP A 91 3.56 4.92 -7.28
N ASP A 92 2.74 5.01 -8.32
CA ASP A 92 3.15 5.56 -9.62
C ASP A 92 2.82 7.04 -9.76
N HIS A 93 1.97 7.59 -8.89
CA HIS A 93 1.55 8.99 -8.92
C HIS A 93 2.53 9.90 -8.16
N ASP A 94 2.87 11.04 -8.78
CA ASP A 94 3.71 12.07 -8.17
C ASP A 94 3.05 12.68 -6.92
N GLY A 95 3.83 12.88 -5.87
CA GLY A 95 3.35 13.45 -4.61
C GLY A 95 2.68 12.48 -3.63
N ASN A 96 2.26 11.28 -4.06
CA ASN A 96 1.72 10.25 -3.16
C ASN A 96 2.74 9.74 -2.13
N THR A 97 4.03 9.99 -2.37
CA THR A 97 5.12 9.61 -1.46
C THR A 97 5.59 10.71 -0.53
N ASN A 98 5.15 11.97 -0.73
CA ASN A 98 5.72 13.15 -0.05
C ASN A 98 5.59 13.11 1.48
N GLY A 99 4.48 12.56 2.00
CA GLY A 99 4.21 12.53 3.44
C GLY A 99 4.96 11.47 4.23
N PHE A 100 5.62 10.51 3.57
CA PHE A 100 6.17 9.32 4.23
C PHE A 100 7.49 9.58 4.96
N GLY A 101 8.34 10.47 4.44
CA GLY A 101 9.63 10.79 5.05
C GLY A 101 9.49 11.36 6.47
N ALA A 102 8.45 12.17 6.71
CA ALA A 102 8.13 12.71 8.04
C ALA A 102 7.76 11.62 9.07
N MET A 103 7.39 10.42 8.61
CA MET A 103 7.04 9.27 9.46
C MET A 103 8.21 8.28 9.62
N GLY A 104 9.34 8.54 8.97
CA GLY A 104 10.48 7.62 8.91
C GLY A 104 10.22 6.39 8.05
N PHE A 105 9.24 6.44 7.14
CA PHE A 105 8.88 5.35 6.23
C PHE A 105 9.65 5.47 4.90
N ASN A 106 9.80 4.34 4.20
CA ASN A 106 10.51 4.25 2.93
C ASN A 106 9.52 4.24 1.75
N ALA A 107 9.11 5.42 1.28
CA ALA A 107 8.27 5.52 0.09
C ALA A 107 9.11 5.73 -1.17
N ARG A 108 8.72 5.08 -2.27
CA ARG A 108 9.34 5.25 -3.59
C ARG A 108 8.26 5.42 -4.64
N GLN A 109 8.32 6.52 -5.38
CA GLN A 109 7.55 6.62 -6.61
C GLN A 109 8.18 5.67 -7.63
N ILE A 110 7.38 4.79 -8.23
CA ILE A 110 7.82 3.91 -9.30
C ILE A 110 7.30 4.47 -10.62
N SER A 111 8.11 5.31 -11.26
CA SER A 111 7.84 5.83 -12.61
C SER A 111 9.10 5.78 -13.46
N CYS A 112 8.96 5.51 -14.76
CA CYS A 112 10.06 5.60 -15.74
C CYS A 112 9.90 6.81 -16.67
N GLY A 113 9.06 7.78 -16.28
CA GLY A 113 8.57 8.89 -17.08
C GLY A 113 7.08 9.12 -16.83
N SER A 114 6.61 10.35 -16.99
CA SER A 114 5.19 10.72 -16.84
C SER A 114 4.38 10.34 -18.08
N ARG A 115 3.31 9.55 -17.90
CA ARG A 115 2.37 9.12 -18.94
C ARG A 115 1.31 10.17 -19.23
N ASP A 116 0.61 10.62 -18.18
CA ASP A 116 -0.55 11.52 -18.25
C ASP A 116 -0.51 12.51 -17.08
N GLY A 117 0.37 13.51 -17.13
CA GLY A 117 0.58 14.41 -15.99
C GLY A 117 1.34 13.71 -14.85
N PRO A 118 0.77 13.56 -13.63
CA PRO A 118 1.53 13.05 -12.48
C PRO A 118 1.72 11.51 -12.45
N TYR A 119 1.14 10.75 -13.39
CA TYR A 119 1.17 9.27 -13.38
C TYR A 119 2.34 8.68 -14.18
N GLY A 120 2.95 7.58 -13.72
CA GLY A 120 4.11 6.93 -14.33
C GLY A 120 3.85 5.86 -15.41
N PHE A 121 4.87 5.54 -16.21
CA PHE A 121 4.85 4.53 -17.29
C PHE A 121 5.30 3.09 -16.95
N CYS A 122 5.76 2.77 -15.73
CA CYS A 122 6.40 1.48 -15.43
C CYS A 122 5.61 0.59 -14.47
N GLY A 123 5.54 -0.72 -14.76
CA GLY A 123 4.99 -1.76 -13.87
C GLY A 123 3.76 -2.51 -14.40
N GLY A 124 3.13 -2.01 -15.47
CA GLY A 124 2.07 -2.72 -16.19
C GLY A 124 2.64 -3.55 -17.33
N GLN A 125 2.93 -4.82 -17.07
CA GLN A 125 3.03 -5.83 -18.13
C GLN A 125 1.95 -6.89 -17.85
N PRO A 126 1.29 -7.42 -18.90
CA PRO A 126 0.12 -8.29 -18.81
C PRO A 126 0.34 -9.55 -17.96
#